data_AF-A0A941F915-F1
#
_entry.id   AF-A0A941F915-F1
#
_cell.length_a   1.000
_cell.length_b   1.000
_cell.length_c   1.000
_cell.angle_alpha   90.00
_cell.angle_beta   90.00
_cell.angle_gamma   90.00
#
_symmetry.space_group_name_H-M   'P 1'
#
loop_
_entity.id
_entity.type
_entity.pdbx_description
1 polymer ?
#
loop_
_entity_poly.entity_id
_entity_poly.type
_entity_poly.pdbx_seq_one_letter_code
_entity_poly.pdbx_strand_id
1 'polypeptide(L)' 'MPHKNYNTKPLKCFVCEKSLQVIDIEYNNRVNLPVCNTCSGSAAEVDKEKELLEGLADGFVCGCI' A
#
# COMPACT_ATOMS: atom_id res chain seq x y z
N MET A 1 -18.96 30.90 -1.46
CA MET A 1 -18.90 29.81 -0.46
C MET A 1 -17.75 28.87 -0.85
N PRO A 2 -16.63 28.80 -0.10
CA PRO A 2 -15.51 27.92 -0.45
C PRO A 2 -15.75 26.51 0.10
N HIS A 3 -16.21 25.59 -0.73
CA HIS A 3 -16.23 24.15 -0.39
C HIS A 3 -14.88 23.53 -0.77
N LYS A 4 -13.87 23.71 0.09
CA LYS A 4 -12.65 22.89 0.08
C LYS A 4 -12.87 21.70 1.00
N ASN A 5 -13.34 20.59 0.45
CA ASN A 5 -13.25 19.27 1.09
C ASN A 5 -12.94 18.23 0.01
N TYR A 6 -11.73 18.29 -0.53
CA TYR A 6 -11.20 17.17 -1.29
C TYR A 6 -10.70 16.16 -0.26
N ASN A 7 -11.54 15.16 0.02
CA ASN A 7 -11.21 14.02 0.86
C ASN A 7 -10.16 13.16 0.13
N THR A 8 -8.92 13.62 0.08
CA THR A 8 -7.77 12.80 -0.27
C THR A 8 -7.55 11.84 0.87
N LYS A 9 -8.10 10.62 0.74
CA LYS A 9 -7.64 9.49 1.55
C LYS A 9 -6.11 9.47 1.42
N PRO A 10 -5.35 9.68 2.51
CA PRO A 10 -3.91 9.64 2.43
C PRO A 10 -3.53 8.20 2.07
N LEU A 11 -3.01 8.01 0.86
CA LEU A 11 -2.36 6.75 0.51
C LEU A 11 -1.14 6.61 1.41
N LYS A 12 -0.87 5.40 1.89
CA LYS A 12 0.30 5.13 2.72
C LYS A 12 1.16 4.12 2.01
N CYS A 13 2.46 4.33 1.99
CA CYS A 13 3.40 3.35 1.48
C CYS A 13 3.28 2.05 2.28
N PHE A 14 3.08 0.90 1.65
CA PHE A 14 2.97 -0.35 2.39
C PHE A 14 4.27 -0.78 3.09
N VAL A 15 5.42 -0.29 2.59
CA VAL A 15 6.75 -0.57 3.13
C VAL A 15 7.09 0.30 4.34
N CYS A 16 7.00 1.63 4.19
CA CYS A 16 7.43 2.59 5.22
C CYS A 16 6.28 3.32 5.93
N GLU A 17 5.04 3.00 5.59
CA GLU A 17 3.80 3.55 6.16
C GLU A 17 3.65 5.09 6.06
N LYS A 18 4.55 5.73 5.31
CA LYS A 18 4.53 7.17 5.08
C LYS A 18 3.34 7.57 4.23
N SER A 19 2.72 8.68 4.58
CA SER A 19 1.68 9.33 3.80
C SER A 19 2.23 9.77 2.44
N LEU A 20 1.64 9.24 1.37
CA LEU A 20 1.93 9.56 -0.02
C LEU A 20 0.87 10.48 -0.59
N GLN A 21 1.34 11.42 -1.42
CA GLN A 21 0.49 12.25 -2.26
C GLN A 21 0.13 11.45 -3.51
N VAL A 22 -1.07 11.66 -4.06
CA VAL A 22 -1.58 10.93 -5.26
C VAL A 22 -0.64 11.04 -6.47
N ILE A 23 0.20 12.06 -6.51
CA ILE A 23 1.18 12.30 -7.59
C ILE A 23 2.47 11.47 -7.48
N ASP A 24 2.75 10.85 -6.32
CA ASP A 24 4.03 10.19 -5.99
C ASP A 24 3.78 8.77 -5.45
N ILE A 25 2.84 8.07 -6.08
CA ILE A 25 2.54 6.67 -5.76
C ILE A 25 2.87 5.79 -6.95
N GLU A 26 3.52 4.68 -6.67
CA GLU A 26 3.61 3.54 -7.57
C GLU A 26 2.87 2.37 -6.94
N TYR A 27 2.45 1.39 -7.74
CA TYR A 27 1.79 0.20 -7.22
C TYR A 27 2.67 -1.00 -7.50
N ASN A 28 3.02 -1.74 -6.46
CA ASN A 28 3.74 -2.98 -6.64
C ASN A 28 2.80 -4.00 -7.33
N ASN A 29 3.26 -4.62 -8.42
CA ASN A 29 2.43 -5.50 -9.24
C ASN A 29 2.06 -6.84 -8.56
N ARG A 30 2.82 -7.26 -7.54
CA ARG A 30 2.66 -8.56 -6.86
C ARG A 30 1.62 -8.50 -5.76
N VAL A 31 1.69 -7.47 -4.91
CA VAL A 31 0.74 -7.24 -3.81
C VAL A 31 -0.36 -6.24 -4.13
N ASN A 32 -0.24 -5.51 -5.24
CA ASN A 32 -1.18 -4.45 -5.64
C ASN A 32 -1.37 -3.37 -4.56
N LEU A 33 -0.29 -3.05 -3.85
CA LEU A 33 -0.28 -2.06 -2.77
C LEU A 33 0.55 -0.83 -3.17
N PRO A 34 0.16 0.36 -2.68
CA PRO A 34 0.87 1.61 -2.97
C PRO A 34 2.24 1.62 -2.30
N VAL A 35 3.26 1.89 -3.09
CA VAL A 35 4.65 2.07 -2.68
C VAL A 35 5.13 3.46 -3.06
N CYS A 36 5.99 4.04 -2.24
CA CYS A 36 6.63 5.31 -2.57
C CYS A 36 7.81 5.08 -3.53
N ASN A 37 8.18 6.11 -4.30
CA ASN A 37 9.31 6.00 -5.22
C ASN A 37 10.64 5.63 -4.52
N THR A 38 10.81 6.01 -3.24
CA THR A 38 11.98 5.61 -2.43
C THR A 38 12.01 4.12 -2.10
N CYS A 39 10.84 3.51 -1.87
CA CYS A 39 10.75 2.09 -1.52
C CYS A 39 10.59 1.20 -2.75
N SER A 40 10.08 1.74 -3.86
CA SER A 40 9.94 1.00 -5.12
C SER A 40 11.29 0.43 -5.57
N GLY A 41 11.33 -0.87 -5.91
CA GLY A 41 12.54 -1.56 -6.36
C GLY A 41 13.62 -1.74 -5.29
N SER A 42 13.33 -1.41 -4.02
CA SER A 42 14.26 -1.61 -2.92
C SER A 42 14.12 -3.01 -2.31
N ALA A 43 15.18 -3.50 -1.65
CA ALA A 43 15.11 -4.78 -0.92
C ALA A 43 13.98 -4.83 0.13
N ALA A 44 13.69 -3.68 0.76
CA ALA A 44 12.58 -3.56 1.70
C ALA A 44 11.20 -3.78 1.07
N GLU A 45 11.01 -3.44 -0.21
CA GLU A 45 9.77 -3.73 -0.93
C GLU A 45 9.58 -5.23 -1.12
N VAL A 46 10.64 -5.93 -1.54
CA VAL A 46 10.61 -7.38 -1.81
C VAL A 46 10.38 -8.18 -0.53
N ASP A 47 11.02 -7.79 0.57
CA ASP A 47 10.84 -8.42 1.88
C ASP A 47 9.38 -8.26 2.37
N LYS A 48 8.85 -7.04 2.26
CA LYS A 48 7.48 -6.72 2.67
C LYS A 48 6.43 -7.35 1.75
N GLU A 49 6.71 -7.46 0.45
CA GLU A 49 5.89 -8.18 -0.53
C GLU A 49 5.72 -9.65 -0.12
N LYS A 50 6.82 -10.31 0.26
CA LYS A 50 6.78 -11.70 0.74
C LYS A 50 6.02 -11.83 2.05
N GLU A 51 6.32 -11.00 3.04
CA GLU A 51 5.63 -11.00 4.34
C GLU A 51 4.10 -10.87 4.14
N LEU A 52 3.68 -9.99 3.24
CA LEU A 52 2.27 -9.78 2.92
C LEU A 52 1.67 -10.93 2.11
N LEU A 53 2.37 -11.50 1.12
CA LEU A 53 1.88 -12.67 0.38
C LEU A 53 1.72 -13.89 1.29
N GLU A 54 2.69 -14.12 2.18
CA GLU A 54 2.69 -15.23 3.13
C GLU A 54 1.63 -14.99 4.23
N GLY A 55 1.48 -13.76 4.71
CA GLY A 55 0.45 -13.39 5.70
C GLY A 55 -0.98 -13.40 5.16
N LEU A 56 -1.19 -13.08 3.87
CA LEU A 56 -2.51 -13.15 3.24
C LEU A 56 -3.03 -14.60 3.13
N ALA A 57 -2.11 -15.57 3.04
CA ALA A 57 -2.45 -16.99 2.96
C ALA A 57 -3.01 -17.54 4.29
N ASP A 58 -2.62 -16.96 5.42
CA ASP A 58 -3.06 -17.42 6.76
C ASP A 58 -4.39 -16.76 7.21
N GLY A 59 -4.86 -15.73 6.48
CA GLY A 59 -6.02 -14.92 6.86
C GLY A 59 -7.29 -15.12 6.03
N PHE A 60 -7.33 -16.04 5.06
CA PHE A 60 -8.54 -16.31 4.27
C PHE A 60 -9.49 -17.29 4.99
N VAL A 61 -9.81 -17.02 6.26
CA VAL A 61 -11.10 -17.46 6.81
C VAL A 61 -12.12 -16.41 6.38
N CYS A 62 -12.52 -16.50 5.10
CA CYS A 62 -13.80 -15.93 4.69
C CYS A 62 -14.86 -16.76 5.40
N GLY A 63 -15.18 -16.38 6.64
CA GLY A 63 -16.35 -16.85 7.35
C GLY A 63 -17.57 -16.37 6.58
N CYS A 64 -17.96 -17.12 5.55
CA CYS A 64 -19.30 -17.09 5.01
C CYS A 64 -20.23 -17.56 6.15
N ILE A 65 -20.84 -16.62 6.85
CA ILE A 65 -22.08 -16.80 7.60
C ILE A 65 -23.16 -15.95 6.94
#